data_AF-A0A023J6X7-F1
#
_entry.id   AF-A0A023J6X7-F1
#
_cell.length_a   1.000
_cell.length_b   1.000
_cell.length_c   1.000
_cell.angle_alpha   90.00
_cell.angle_beta   90.00
_cell.angle_gamma   90.00
#
_symmetry.space_group_name_H-M   'P 1'
#
loop_
_entity.id
_entity.type
_entity.pdbx_description
1 polymer ?
#
loop_
_entity_poly.entity_id
_entity_poly.type
_entity_poly.pdbx_seq_one_letter_code
_entity_poly.pdbx_strand_id
1 'polypeptide(L)'
;MKKIKITMLTATVLFGLLTVVGCKKEKNDPTTPGTTTTVIPLQTTVQTPITLGSANNFAVIAGSSVTNTGATNITGDLGLSPGTSIGGFPPGILNGTLHINDAIANQAKLDITTAYNDAAARVASDMVTISGNIGGLTLTPGLYKSTSSLAVSSGDVTFDALGDPSAIFVIQIASTLTTTPGRKVLLSGGALASNIYWQVSSSASFGTTTSFKGTVIALESITFDTGATLEGRALARNGAVTMEGNTFVLP
;
A
#
# COMPACT_ATOMS: atom_id res chain seq x y z
N MET A 1 46.23 14.52 -73.18
CA MET A 1 45.47 15.14 -72.07
C MET A 1 46.22 14.83 -70.77
N LYS A 2 46.46 15.86 -69.97
CA LYS A 2 47.35 15.88 -68.79
C LYS A 2 46.66 15.26 -67.57
N LYS A 3 47.48 14.60 -66.72
CA LYS A 3 47.44 14.60 -65.23
C LYS A 3 46.29 13.79 -64.59
N ILE A 4 46.40 13.12 -63.44
CA ILE A 4 47.40 13.07 -62.36
C ILE A 4 47.13 11.76 -61.58
N LYS A 5 48.18 11.02 -61.17
CA LYS A 5 48.12 10.01 -60.10
C LYS A 5 48.21 10.75 -58.76
N ILE A 6 47.23 10.59 -57.88
CA ILE A 6 47.31 11.01 -56.47
C ILE A 6 47.34 9.74 -55.61
N THR A 7 48.53 9.51 -55.04
CA THR A 7 48.77 8.60 -53.92
C THR A 7 48.28 9.31 -52.66
N MET A 8 47.27 8.77 -51.98
CA MET A 8 46.79 9.33 -50.71
C MET A 8 47.47 8.62 -49.53
N LEU A 9 48.09 9.44 -48.70
CA LEU A 9 48.86 9.11 -47.51
C LEU A 9 47.93 8.62 -46.37
N THR A 10 48.39 7.61 -45.64
CA THR A 10 47.81 7.10 -44.39
C THR A 10 47.79 8.17 -43.28
N ALA A 11 46.63 8.38 -42.66
CA ALA A 11 46.48 9.15 -41.42
C ALA A 11 45.92 8.23 -40.32
N THR A 12 46.79 7.83 -39.39
CA THR A 12 46.43 7.06 -38.20
C THR A 12 45.78 8.00 -37.19
N VAL A 13 44.47 7.88 -36.97
CA VAL A 13 43.76 8.65 -35.94
C VAL A 13 43.81 7.87 -34.63
N LEU A 14 44.58 8.37 -33.68
CA LEU A 14 44.67 7.89 -32.31
C LEU A 14 43.40 8.31 -31.55
N PHE A 15 42.47 7.39 -31.31
CA PHE A 15 41.32 7.63 -30.43
C PHE A 15 41.80 7.63 -28.97
N GLY A 16 42.03 8.83 -28.42
CA GLY A 16 42.27 9.04 -27.00
C GLY A 16 40.99 8.80 -26.20
N LEU A 17 41.06 7.84 -25.27
CA LEU A 17 40.04 7.52 -24.27
C LEU A 17 39.83 8.74 -23.33
N LEU A 18 38.66 9.36 -23.38
CA LEU A 18 38.28 10.44 -22.46
C LEU A 18 37.22 9.92 -21.47
N THR A 19 37.67 9.36 -20.35
CA THR A 19 36.81 9.11 -19.19
C THR A 19 36.56 10.43 -18.47
N VAL A 20 35.35 10.97 -18.56
CA VAL A 20 34.89 12.07 -17.71
C VAL A 20 33.87 11.51 -16.71
N VAL A 21 34.36 11.05 -15.56
CA VAL A 21 33.56 11.04 -14.33
C VAL A 21 34.27 11.99 -13.38
N GLY A 22 33.88 13.26 -13.46
CA GLY A 22 34.26 14.25 -12.47
C GLY A 22 33.52 13.95 -11.16
N CYS A 23 34.15 13.21 -10.25
CA CYS A 23 33.78 13.24 -8.84
C CYS A 23 34.05 14.65 -8.29
N LYS A 24 33.03 15.52 -8.29
CA LYS A 24 33.07 16.69 -7.42
C LYS A 24 32.97 16.19 -5.98
N LYS A 25 34.07 16.32 -5.23
CA LYS A 25 34.04 16.28 -3.77
C LYS A 25 33.19 17.46 -3.30
N GLU A 26 31.98 17.20 -2.83
CA GLU A 26 31.25 18.19 -2.03
C GLU A 26 32.02 18.42 -0.74
N LYS A 27 32.24 19.70 -0.42
CA LYS A 27 32.76 20.12 0.88
C LYS A 27 31.62 19.93 1.88
N ASN A 28 31.83 19.09 2.90
CA ASN A 28 30.91 18.96 4.03
C ASN A 28 30.86 20.28 4.80
N ASP A 29 29.80 21.06 4.61
CA ASP A 29 29.38 22.13 5.53
C ASP A 29 28.61 21.48 6.71
N PRO A 30 29.02 21.64 7.98
CA PRO A 30 28.38 20.97 9.11
C PRO A 30 26.99 21.51 9.49
N THR A 31 26.44 22.51 8.79
CA THR A 31 25.26 23.27 9.28
C THR A 31 23.95 23.03 8.53
N THR A 32 23.91 22.15 7.53
CA THR A 32 22.65 21.78 6.86
C THR A 32 22.23 20.37 7.31
N PRO A 33 21.06 20.17 7.94
CA PRO A 33 20.52 18.83 8.12
C PRO A 33 20.37 18.18 6.75
N GLY A 34 21.22 17.20 6.43
CA GLY A 34 21.14 16.48 5.17
C GLY A 34 19.80 15.79 5.09
N THR A 35 18.97 16.18 4.11
CA THR A 35 17.75 15.45 3.79
C THR A 35 18.17 14.13 3.15
N THR A 36 18.29 13.06 3.94
CA THR A 36 18.54 11.72 3.42
C THR A 36 17.35 11.30 2.55
N THR A 37 17.47 11.44 1.23
CA THR A 37 16.44 10.99 0.28
C THR A 37 16.39 9.46 0.29
N THR A 38 15.28 8.89 0.77
CA THR A 38 15.02 7.46 0.64
C THR A 38 14.76 7.13 -0.82
N VAL A 39 15.62 6.31 -1.42
CA VAL A 39 15.47 5.83 -2.81
C VAL A 39 14.83 4.45 -2.78
N ILE A 40 13.72 4.29 -3.50
CA ILE A 40 13.04 2.99 -3.67
C ILE A 40 13.54 2.35 -4.97
N PRO A 41 14.23 1.19 -4.91
CA PRO A 41 14.67 0.50 -6.12
C PRO A 41 13.49 -0.17 -6.83
N LEU A 42 13.62 -0.37 -8.14
CA LEU A 42 12.66 -1.13 -8.93
C LEU A 42 12.88 -2.64 -8.72
N GLN A 43 11.80 -3.35 -8.41
CA GLN A 43 11.81 -4.81 -8.24
C GLN A 43 11.56 -5.51 -9.58
N THR A 44 12.03 -6.74 -9.68
CA THR A 44 11.86 -7.63 -10.84
C THR A 44 10.93 -8.80 -10.54
N THR A 45 10.82 -9.21 -9.28
CA THR A 45 9.88 -10.25 -8.87
C THR A 45 8.44 -9.75 -8.96
N VAL A 46 7.67 -10.36 -9.85
CA VAL A 46 6.24 -10.06 -10.01
C VAL A 46 5.45 -10.75 -8.90
N GLN A 47 4.73 -9.97 -8.09
CA GLN A 47 3.81 -10.50 -7.09
C GLN A 47 2.52 -11.00 -7.75
N THR A 48 2.00 -12.14 -7.29
CA THR A 48 0.66 -12.61 -7.68
C THR A 48 -0.41 -11.93 -6.82
N PRO A 49 -1.68 -11.84 -7.27
CA PRO A 49 -2.76 -11.37 -6.40
C PRO A 49 -2.88 -12.20 -5.12
N ILE A 50 -3.27 -11.58 -4.00
CA ILE A 50 -3.61 -12.31 -2.76
C ILE A 50 -5.08 -12.73 -2.86
N THR A 51 -5.34 -14.03 -2.78
CA THR A 51 -6.71 -14.55 -2.89
C THR A 51 -7.50 -14.24 -1.62
N LEU A 52 -8.58 -13.45 -1.75
CA LEU A 52 -9.45 -13.08 -0.63
C LEU A 52 -10.61 -14.05 -0.41
N GLY A 53 -10.84 -15.00 -1.31
CA GLY A 53 -11.95 -15.96 -1.21
C GLY A 53 -13.31 -15.25 -1.07
N SER A 54 -14.12 -15.71 -0.11
CA SER A 54 -15.44 -15.12 0.18
C SER A 54 -15.35 -13.70 0.75
N ALA A 55 -14.18 -13.26 1.25
CA ALA A 55 -13.99 -11.90 1.74
C ALA A 55 -13.96 -10.85 0.61
N ASN A 56 -13.93 -11.26 -0.66
CA ASN A 56 -13.79 -10.32 -1.79
C ASN A 56 -14.99 -9.36 -1.93
N ASN A 57 -16.19 -9.73 -1.49
CA ASN A 57 -17.38 -8.88 -1.56
C ASN A 57 -17.58 -7.99 -0.32
N PHE A 58 -16.76 -8.18 0.72
CA PHE A 58 -16.84 -7.40 1.94
C PHE A 58 -16.01 -6.13 1.84
N ALA A 59 -16.64 -5.00 2.14
CA ALA A 59 -15.92 -3.75 2.38
C ALA A 59 -15.33 -3.73 3.80
N VAL A 60 -16.01 -4.34 4.77
CA VAL A 60 -15.60 -4.36 6.17
C VAL A 60 -15.81 -5.76 6.76
N ILE A 61 -14.79 -6.30 7.44
CA ILE A 61 -14.90 -7.50 8.28
C ILE A 61 -14.24 -7.22 9.63
N ALA A 62 -14.88 -7.63 10.72
CA ALA A 62 -14.30 -7.60 12.06
C ALA A 62 -14.36 -8.96 12.77
N GLY A 63 -13.50 -9.12 13.77
CA GLY A 63 -13.46 -10.28 14.65
C GLY A 63 -14.35 -10.12 15.88
N SER A 64 -14.10 -9.07 16.67
CA SER A 64 -14.69 -8.91 18.00
C SER A 64 -15.95 -8.04 18.01
N SER A 65 -15.91 -6.86 17.39
CA SER A 65 -17.06 -5.95 17.27
C SER A 65 -16.90 -4.95 16.13
N VAL A 66 -18.00 -4.30 15.76
CA VAL A 66 -18.00 -3.14 14.87
C VAL A 66 -18.67 -1.98 15.60
N THR A 67 -18.02 -0.83 15.64
CA THR A 67 -18.57 0.38 16.27
C THR A 67 -18.54 1.52 15.27
N ASN A 68 -19.70 2.12 15.02
CA ASN A 68 -19.82 3.32 14.19
C ASN A 68 -20.37 4.52 14.97
N THR A 69 -19.82 5.69 14.69
CA THR A 69 -20.35 7.00 15.10
C THR A 69 -20.65 7.83 13.86
N GLY A 70 -21.78 8.55 13.85
CA GLY A 70 -22.11 9.46 12.74
C GLY A 70 -22.46 8.76 11.42
N ALA A 71 -22.61 9.57 10.37
CA ALA A 71 -23.17 9.16 9.08
C ALA A 71 -22.13 8.45 8.19
N THR A 72 -21.63 7.29 8.63
CA THR A 72 -20.80 6.42 7.78
C THR A 72 -21.63 5.81 6.66
N ASN A 73 -21.05 5.66 5.47
CA ASN A 73 -21.67 4.96 4.35
C ASN A 73 -20.74 3.85 3.84
N ILE A 74 -21.23 2.60 3.87
CA ILE A 74 -20.50 1.42 3.37
C ILE A 74 -21.15 0.94 2.08
N THR A 75 -20.37 0.79 1.01
CA THR A 75 -20.79 0.12 -0.24
C THR A 75 -20.02 -1.18 -0.40
N GLY A 76 -20.71 -2.30 -0.20
CA GLY A 76 -20.13 -3.64 -0.05
C GLY A 76 -20.60 -4.29 1.24
N ASP A 77 -20.34 -5.59 1.39
CA ASP A 77 -20.85 -6.35 2.54
C ASP A 77 -20.12 -6.00 3.84
N LEU A 78 -20.82 -6.16 4.96
CA LEU A 78 -20.31 -5.96 6.32
C LEU A 78 -20.36 -7.29 7.09
N GLY A 79 -19.20 -7.76 7.56
CA GLY A 79 -19.04 -9.04 8.23
C GLY A 79 -18.58 -8.93 9.67
N LEU A 80 -19.15 -9.73 10.56
CA LEU A 80 -18.67 -9.91 11.93
C LEU A 80 -18.74 -11.39 12.35
N SER A 81 -17.61 -11.94 12.79
CA SER A 81 -17.55 -13.27 13.40
C SER A 81 -16.21 -13.44 14.13
N PRO A 82 -16.12 -14.08 15.32
CA PRO A 82 -17.23 -14.68 16.09
C PRO A 82 -18.02 -13.65 16.94
N GLY A 83 -17.67 -12.36 16.87
CA GLY A 83 -18.36 -11.31 17.59
C GLY A 83 -19.86 -11.21 17.24
N THR A 84 -20.62 -10.52 18.08
CA THR A 84 -22.08 -10.37 17.92
C THR A 84 -22.54 -8.91 17.92
N SER A 85 -21.65 -7.97 18.26
CA SER A 85 -22.02 -6.57 18.46
C SER A 85 -21.60 -5.71 17.27
N ILE A 86 -22.60 -5.15 16.59
CA ILE A 86 -22.44 -4.04 15.65
C ILE A 86 -23.29 -2.87 16.16
N GLY A 87 -22.64 -1.76 16.48
CA GLY A 87 -23.27 -0.52 16.94
C GLY A 87 -23.19 0.59 15.90
N GLY A 88 -24.21 1.45 15.86
CA GLY A 88 -24.17 2.70 15.07
C GLY A 88 -24.71 2.61 13.65
N PHE A 89 -25.51 1.59 13.32
CA PHE A 89 -26.25 1.47 12.05
C PHE A 89 -27.75 1.30 12.36
N PRO A 90 -28.56 2.38 12.41
CA PRO A 90 -28.27 3.79 12.11
C PRO A 90 -27.45 4.53 13.20
N PRO A 91 -26.86 5.74 12.92
CA PRO A 91 -27.01 6.55 11.71
C PRO A 91 -26.12 6.15 10.53
N GLY A 92 -25.19 5.20 10.72
CA GLY A 92 -24.47 4.60 9.60
C GLY A 92 -25.42 3.90 8.64
N ILE A 93 -25.07 3.90 7.36
CA ILE A 93 -25.80 3.26 6.28
C ILE A 93 -24.93 2.18 5.65
N LEU A 94 -25.50 0.99 5.54
CA LEU A 94 -24.93 -0.13 4.82
C LEU A 94 -25.67 -0.29 3.49
N ASN A 95 -24.97 -0.06 2.39
CA ASN A 95 -25.38 -0.42 1.03
C ASN A 95 -24.70 -1.73 0.63
N GLY A 96 -25.19 -2.82 1.20
CA GLY A 96 -24.66 -4.18 1.07
C GLY A 96 -25.41 -5.13 2.02
N THR A 97 -24.89 -6.35 2.18
CA THR A 97 -25.48 -7.35 3.07
C THR A 97 -24.73 -7.40 4.40
N LEU A 98 -25.49 -7.46 5.49
CA LEU A 98 -24.94 -7.67 6.82
C LEU A 98 -24.84 -9.17 7.13
N HIS A 99 -23.65 -9.64 7.47
CA HIS A 99 -23.36 -11.02 7.83
C HIS A 99 -22.78 -11.11 9.26
N ILE A 100 -23.54 -11.67 10.20
CA ILE A 100 -23.08 -11.89 11.58
C ILE A 100 -23.17 -13.38 11.91
N ASN A 101 -22.02 -14.02 12.14
CA ASN A 101 -21.89 -15.44 12.51
C ASN A 101 -22.61 -16.43 11.57
N ASP A 102 -22.96 -16.02 10.35
CA ASP A 102 -23.54 -16.90 9.35
C ASP A 102 -22.45 -17.65 8.56
N ALA A 103 -22.87 -18.51 7.64
CA ALA A 103 -21.93 -19.31 6.85
C ALA A 103 -20.94 -18.44 6.05
N ILE A 104 -21.38 -17.28 5.56
CA ILE A 104 -20.56 -16.39 4.72
C ILE A 104 -19.54 -15.67 5.58
N ALA A 105 -19.93 -15.05 6.70
CA ALA A 105 -19.01 -14.40 7.63
C ALA A 105 -17.99 -15.41 8.19
N ASN A 106 -18.43 -16.60 8.60
CA ASN A 106 -17.55 -17.62 9.15
C ASN A 106 -16.52 -18.08 8.11
N GLN A 107 -16.93 -18.30 6.85
CA GLN A 107 -15.99 -18.62 5.78
C GLN A 107 -15.05 -17.45 5.48
N ALA A 108 -15.56 -16.21 5.47
CA ALA A 108 -14.75 -15.04 5.21
C ALA A 108 -13.65 -14.85 6.28
N LYS A 109 -13.91 -15.18 7.56
CA LYS A 109 -12.88 -15.20 8.62
C LYS A 109 -11.75 -16.20 8.35
N LEU A 110 -12.07 -17.37 7.80
CA LEU A 110 -11.07 -18.36 7.38
C LEU A 110 -10.27 -17.86 6.18
N ASP A 111 -10.96 -17.27 5.20
CA ASP A 111 -10.34 -16.81 3.96
C ASP A 111 -9.43 -15.59 4.21
N ILE A 112 -9.81 -14.64 5.06
CA ILE A 112 -8.89 -13.54 5.45
C ILE A 112 -7.71 -14.04 6.29
N THR A 113 -7.86 -15.16 7.01
CA THR A 113 -6.73 -15.79 7.71
C THR A 113 -5.75 -16.40 6.72
N THR A 114 -6.26 -17.07 5.69
CA THR A 114 -5.45 -17.60 4.59
C THR A 114 -4.74 -16.46 3.84
N ALA A 115 -5.47 -15.39 3.48
CA ALA A 115 -4.92 -14.21 2.81
C ALA A 115 -3.85 -13.50 3.64
N TYR A 116 -4.09 -13.33 4.95
CA TYR A 116 -3.09 -12.76 5.86
C TYR A 116 -1.82 -13.60 5.91
N ASN A 117 -1.95 -14.93 6.00
CA ASN A 117 -0.82 -15.84 6.08
C ASN A 117 -0.05 -15.89 4.75
N ASP A 118 -0.74 -15.89 3.59
CA ASP A 118 -0.10 -15.75 2.27
C ASP A 118 0.73 -14.47 2.25
N ALA A 119 0.09 -13.32 2.47
CA ALA A 119 0.75 -12.02 2.43
C ALA A 119 1.99 -11.94 3.34
N ALA A 120 1.87 -12.44 4.58
CA ALA A 120 2.95 -12.44 5.57
C ALA A 120 4.08 -13.41 5.25
N ALA A 121 3.80 -14.51 4.56
CA ALA A 121 4.79 -15.55 4.21
C ALA A 121 5.57 -15.24 2.94
N ARG A 122 5.12 -14.29 2.12
CA ARG A 122 5.81 -13.95 0.86
C ARG A 122 7.24 -13.52 1.09
N VAL A 123 8.13 -14.01 0.24
CA VAL A 123 9.53 -13.62 0.17
C VAL A 123 9.95 -13.46 -1.28
N ALA A 124 10.89 -12.54 -1.52
CA ALA A 124 11.52 -12.32 -2.80
C ALA A 124 12.97 -11.85 -2.54
N SER A 125 13.92 -12.25 -3.39
CA SER A 125 15.33 -11.88 -3.23
C SER A 125 15.58 -10.37 -3.36
N ASP A 126 14.68 -9.68 -4.06
CA ASP A 126 14.70 -8.25 -4.35
C ASP A 126 13.61 -7.47 -3.58
N MET A 127 13.01 -8.06 -2.54
CA MET A 127 12.05 -7.33 -1.69
C MET A 127 12.68 -6.08 -1.08
N VAL A 128 11.90 -5.03 -0.88
CA VAL A 128 12.39 -3.74 -0.39
C VAL A 128 11.97 -3.51 1.06
N THR A 129 12.93 -3.18 1.92
CA THR A 129 12.63 -2.79 3.30
C THR A 129 12.23 -1.32 3.39
N ILE A 130 11.08 -1.04 4.01
CA ILE A 130 10.57 0.31 4.28
C ILE A 130 10.10 0.40 5.74
N SER A 131 10.23 1.57 6.38
CA SER A 131 9.82 1.73 7.79
C SER A 131 9.57 3.19 8.14
N GLY A 132 8.78 3.44 9.18
CA GLY A 132 8.47 4.80 9.61
C GLY A 132 7.61 5.53 8.58
N ASN A 133 7.91 6.82 8.34
CA ASN A 133 7.15 7.64 7.40
C ASN A 133 7.45 7.25 5.95
N ILE A 134 6.41 6.90 5.19
CA ILE A 134 6.47 6.65 3.74
C ILE A 134 5.80 7.74 2.92
N GLY A 135 5.26 8.79 3.55
CA GLY A 135 4.73 9.92 2.81
C GLY A 135 5.85 10.67 2.07
N GLY A 136 5.56 11.07 0.84
CA GLY A 136 6.53 11.58 -0.13
C GLY A 136 7.20 10.49 -0.98
N LEU A 137 7.05 9.22 -0.64
CA LEU A 137 7.62 8.12 -1.43
C LEU A 137 6.68 7.71 -2.58
N THR A 138 7.30 7.25 -3.66
CA THR A 138 6.62 6.49 -4.72
C THR A 138 7.06 5.02 -4.61
N LEU A 139 6.09 4.13 -4.47
CA LEU A 139 6.28 2.69 -4.43
C LEU A 139 5.91 2.11 -5.80
N THR A 140 6.84 1.35 -6.39
CA THR A 140 6.66 0.62 -7.65
C THR A 140 6.19 -0.81 -7.37
N PRO A 141 5.81 -1.61 -8.38
CA PRO A 141 5.24 -2.94 -8.15
C PRO A 141 6.23 -3.85 -7.41
N GLY A 142 5.72 -4.67 -6.49
CA GLY A 142 6.55 -5.63 -5.77
C GLY A 142 6.18 -5.87 -4.31
N LEU A 143 7.15 -6.40 -3.56
CA LEU A 143 7.02 -6.79 -2.16
C LEU A 143 7.81 -5.84 -1.27
N TYR A 144 7.13 -5.30 -0.26
CA TYR A 144 7.70 -4.38 0.71
C TYR A 144 7.59 -4.95 2.12
N LYS A 145 8.63 -4.74 2.93
CA LYS A 145 8.65 -5.21 4.32
C LYS A 145 9.03 -4.11 5.29
N SER A 146 8.19 -3.93 6.30
CA SER A 146 8.49 -3.16 7.50
C SER A 146 8.62 -4.08 8.70
N THR A 147 9.76 -4.01 9.38
CA THR A 147 10.02 -4.73 10.64
C THR A 147 9.59 -3.93 11.87
N SER A 148 9.02 -2.74 11.68
CA SER A 148 8.52 -1.85 12.72
C SER A 148 7.17 -1.26 12.28
N SER A 149 6.73 -0.18 12.92
CA SER A 149 5.54 0.56 12.49
C SER A 149 5.79 1.28 11.16
N LEU A 150 4.75 1.32 10.34
CA LEU A 150 4.72 2.07 9.08
C LEU A 150 3.69 3.19 9.19
N ALA A 151 4.00 4.36 8.66
CA ALA A 151 3.11 5.51 8.75
C ALA A 151 3.12 6.34 7.47
N VAL A 152 2.01 6.99 7.16
CA VAL A 152 2.00 8.20 6.33
C VAL A 152 1.81 9.36 7.30
N SER A 153 2.89 9.99 7.74
CA SER A 153 2.82 11.06 8.76
C SER A 153 2.98 12.46 8.18
N SER A 154 3.70 12.59 7.06
CA SER A 154 3.83 13.83 6.29
C SER A 154 4.03 13.52 4.81
N GLY A 155 3.42 14.32 3.94
CA GLY A 155 3.29 13.99 2.51
C GLY A 155 2.21 12.93 2.24
N ASP A 156 2.13 12.49 0.99
CA ASP A 156 1.24 11.43 0.51
C ASP A 156 2.10 10.29 -0.06
N VAL A 157 1.63 9.05 -0.01
CA VAL A 157 2.31 7.91 -0.65
C VAL A 157 1.69 7.65 -2.00
N THR A 158 2.52 7.45 -3.03
CA THR A 158 2.06 7.13 -4.39
C THR A 158 2.40 5.69 -4.73
N PHE A 159 1.45 4.95 -5.26
CA PHE A 159 1.67 3.66 -5.92
C PHE A 159 1.68 3.90 -7.42
N ASP A 160 2.83 3.64 -8.06
CA ASP A 160 3.01 3.82 -9.49
C ASP A 160 3.21 2.46 -10.15
N ALA A 161 2.26 2.08 -11.02
CA ALA A 161 2.30 0.81 -11.72
C ALA A 161 3.12 0.84 -13.03
N LEU A 162 3.77 1.97 -13.34
CA LEU A 162 4.68 2.12 -14.49
C LEU A 162 4.06 1.75 -15.84
N GLY A 163 2.74 1.93 -15.96
CA GLY A 163 1.96 1.63 -17.17
C GLY A 163 1.35 0.23 -17.21
N ASP A 164 1.50 -0.59 -16.18
CA ASP A 164 0.93 -1.94 -16.09
C ASP A 164 -0.18 -2.05 -15.02
N PRO A 165 -1.47 -1.97 -15.40
CA PRO A 165 -2.57 -2.09 -14.44
C PRO A 165 -2.66 -3.43 -13.70
N SER A 166 -1.97 -4.47 -14.17
CA SER A 166 -1.92 -5.77 -13.47
C SER A 166 -0.91 -5.80 -12.33
N ALA A 167 -0.09 -4.75 -12.18
CA ALA A 167 0.90 -4.61 -11.13
C ALA A 167 0.30 -4.81 -9.73
N ILE A 168 0.97 -5.64 -8.93
CA ILE A 168 0.61 -5.96 -7.55
C ILE A 168 1.60 -5.33 -6.57
N PHE A 169 1.06 -4.81 -5.47
CA PHE A 169 1.83 -4.22 -4.38
C PHE A 169 1.45 -4.91 -3.07
N VAL A 170 2.43 -5.55 -2.43
CA VAL A 170 2.22 -6.20 -1.13
C VAL A 170 3.12 -5.56 -0.10
N ILE A 171 2.53 -5.06 0.99
CA ILE A 171 3.25 -4.43 2.09
C ILE A 171 3.04 -5.26 3.36
N GLN A 172 4.13 -5.84 3.87
CA GLN A 172 4.17 -6.56 5.15
C GLN A 172 4.57 -5.59 6.27
N ILE A 173 3.77 -5.49 7.32
CA ILE A 173 4.00 -4.54 8.41
C ILE A 173 4.01 -5.29 9.73
N ALA A 174 5.18 -5.38 10.37
CA ALA A 174 5.37 -6.15 11.61
C ALA A 174 4.68 -5.54 12.84
N SER A 175 4.31 -4.25 12.77
CA SER A 175 3.64 -3.53 13.86
C SER A 175 2.43 -2.76 13.30
N THR A 176 2.21 -1.54 13.78
CA THR A 176 1.06 -0.71 13.41
C THR A 176 1.22 -0.05 12.04
N LEU A 177 0.08 0.20 11.39
CA LEU A 177 -0.05 1.08 10.23
C LEU A 177 -0.83 2.32 10.64
N THR A 178 -0.27 3.52 10.43
CA THR A 178 -0.99 4.76 10.78
C THR A 178 -0.96 5.82 9.69
N THR A 179 -1.95 6.69 9.70
CA THR A 179 -1.88 7.96 8.97
C THR A 179 -2.19 9.12 9.90
N THR A 180 -1.49 10.24 9.73
CA THR A 180 -1.92 11.51 10.33
C THR A 180 -3.16 12.06 9.60
N PRO A 181 -3.76 13.16 10.04
CA PRO A 181 -4.88 13.77 9.30
C PRO A 181 -4.55 14.16 7.85
N GLY A 182 -5.51 13.92 6.96
CA GLY A 182 -5.54 14.40 5.57
C GLY A 182 -4.54 13.73 4.62
N ARG A 183 -3.97 12.58 5.00
CA ARG A 183 -3.02 11.83 4.16
C ARG A 183 -3.72 11.11 3.03
N LYS A 184 -3.01 10.88 1.93
CA LYS A 184 -3.54 10.17 0.78
C LYS A 184 -2.65 9.01 0.36
N VAL A 185 -3.31 7.95 -0.11
CA VAL A 185 -2.73 6.94 -0.97
C VAL A 185 -3.13 7.28 -2.40
N LEU A 186 -2.15 7.64 -3.23
CA LEU A 186 -2.33 8.06 -4.61
C LEU A 186 -2.02 6.90 -5.56
N LEU A 187 -2.75 6.83 -6.68
CA LEU A 187 -2.52 5.85 -7.74
C LEU A 187 -2.00 6.57 -8.98
N SER A 188 -0.91 6.07 -9.55
CA SER A 188 -0.25 6.57 -10.75
C SER A 188 0.10 5.41 -11.67
N GLY A 189 0.42 5.73 -12.93
CA GLY A 189 0.87 4.73 -13.90
C GLY A 189 -0.09 3.57 -14.14
N GLY A 190 -1.39 3.76 -13.89
CA GLY A 190 -2.41 2.72 -14.03
C GLY A 190 -2.60 1.81 -12.81
N ALA A 191 -1.98 2.12 -11.66
CA ALA A 191 -2.17 1.35 -10.44
C ALA A 191 -3.66 1.27 -10.04
N LEU A 192 -4.07 0.12 -9.51
CA LEU A 192 -5.44 -0.15 -9.08
C LEU A 192 -5.49 -0.43 -7.58
N ALA A 193 -6.48 0.11 -6.87
CA ALA A 193 -6.67 -0.18 -5.45
C ALA A 193 -6.92 -1.69 -5.19
N SER A 194 -7.50 -2.40 -6.16
CA SER A 194 -7.72 -3.86 -6.10
C SER A 194 -6.41 -4.66 -5.95
N ASN A 195 -5.28 -4.05 -6.30
CA ASN A 195 -3.99 -4.70 -6.40
C ASN A 195 -3.01 -4.30 -5.28
N ILE A 196 -3.46 -3.50 -4.31
CA ILE A 196 -2.66 -3.05 -3.18
C ILE A 196 -3.11 -3.79 -1.92
N TYR A 197 -2.18 -4.43 -1.23
CA TYR A 197 -2.43 -5.24 -0.05
C TYR A 197 -1.55 -4.80 1.12
N TRP A 198 -2.18 -4.50 2.25
CA TRP A 198 -1.53 -4.10 3.49
C TRP A 198 -1.73 -5.19 4.53
N GLN A 199 -0.72 -6.01 4.78
CA GLN A 199 -0.72 -6.97 5.87
C GLN A 199 -0.18 -6.29 7.13
N VAL A 200 -1.03 -6.16 8.16
CA VAL A 200 -0.71 -5.44 9.40
C VAL A 200 -0.72 -6.42 10.57
N SER A 201 0.44 -6.64 11.20
CA SER A 201 0.58 -7.66 12.25
C SER A 201 0.04 -7.24 13.62
N SER A 202 -0.36 -5.99 13.78
CA SER A 202 -1.15 -5.53 14.93
C SER A 202 -2.40 -4.82 14.45
N SER A 203 -2.45 -3.49 14.57
CA SER A 203 -3.62 -2.66 14.28
C SER A 203 -3.31 -1.54 13.28
N ALA A 204 -4.34 -1.09 12.57
CA ALA A 204 -4.27 0.08 11.70
C ALA A 204 -5.13 1.24 12.25
N SER A 205 -4.66 2.49 12.11
CA SER A 205 -5.41 3.68 12.53
C SER A 205 -5.25 4.80 11.50
N PHE A 206 -6.37 5.22 10.91
CA PHE A 206 -6.37 6.22 9.85
C PHE A 206 -6.90 7.55 10.36
N GLY A 207 -6.02 8.56 10.40
CA GLY A 207 -6.35 9.89 10.90
C GLY A 207 -7.44 10.59 10.08
N THR A 208 -8.07 11.61 10.66
CA THR A 208 -9.22 12.29 10.08
C THR A 208 -9.02 12.67 8.62
N THR A 209 -10.04 12.48 7.78
CA THR A 209 -10.03 12.81 6.34
C THR A 209 -8.95 12.12 5.50
N THR A 210 -8.28 11.09 6.05
CA THR A 210 -7.38 10.24 5.26
C THR A 210 -8.12 9.64 4.07
N SER A 211 -7.54 9.70 2.87
CA SER A 211 -8.05 8.99 1.69
C SER A 211 -7.19 7.78 1.40
N PHE A 212 -7.59 6.63 1.91
CA PHE A 212 -6.81 5.39 1.84
C PHE A 212 -7.26 4.49 0.68
N LYS A 213 -6.35 3.63 0.21
CA LYS A 213 -6.63 2.70 -0.90
C LYS A 213 -6.00 1.33 -0.64
N GLY A 214 -6.68 0.29 -1.10
CA GLY A 214 -6.21 -1.09 -1.01
C GLY A 214 -6.92 -1.94 0.04
N THR A 215 -6.57 -3.22 0.07
CA THR A 215 -7.08 -4.18 1.04
C THR A 215 -6.19 -4.18 2.28
N VAL A 216 -6.73 -3.74 3.42
CA VAL A 216 -6.05 -3.75 4.72
C VAL A 216 -6.47 -5.01 5.48
N ILE A 217 -5.50 -5.88 5.78
CA ILE A 217 -5.70 -7.12 6.54
C ILE A 217 -4.92 -7.02 7.85
N ALA A 218 -5.61 -6.63 8.93
CA ALA A 218 -5.02 -6.45 10.23
C ALA A 218 -5.24 -7.68 11.12
N LEU A 219 -4.23 -8.05 11.91
CA LEU A 219 -4.37 -9.12 12.89
C LEU A 219 -5.37 -8.74 14.00
N GLU A 220 -5.24 -7.52 14.51
CA GLU A 220 -6.05 -7.01 15.60
C GLU A 220 -7.13 -6.07 15.06
N SER A 221 -7.06 -4.77 15.34
CA SER A 221 -8.14 -3.80 15.08
C SER A 221 -7.83 -2.83 13.95
N ILE A 222 -8.87 -2.25 13.38
CA ILE A 222 -8.76 -1.16 12.40
C ILE A 222 -9.65 0.00 12.83
N THR A 223 -9.09 1.20 12.89
CA THR A 223 -9.82 2.43 13.23
C THR A 223 -9.74 3.42 12.08
N PHE A 224 -10.88 4.00 11.72
CA PHE A 224 -10.98 5.17 10.85
C PHE A 224 -11.55 6.35 11.63
N ASP A 225 -10.75 7.39 11.79
CA ASP A 225 -11.19 8.63 12.42
C ASP A 225 -12.11 9.43 11.48
N THR A 226 -12.71 10.50 12.00
CA THR A 226 -13.75 11.29 11.33
C THR A 226 -13.46 11.58 9.86
N GLY A 227 -14.36 11.15 8.98
CA GLY A 227 -14.36 11.53 7.56
C GLY A 227 -13.25 10.88 6.73
N ALA A 228 -12.46 9.96 7.29
CA ALA A 228 -11.56 9.14 6.49
C ALA A 228 -12.34 8.27 5.50
N THR A 229 -11.75 7.97 4.34
CA THR A 229 -12.34 7.20 3.26
C THR A 229 -11.45 6.05 2.85
N LEU A 230 -12.06 4.98 2.35
CA LEU A 230 -11.37 3.80 1.84
C LEU A 230 -11.97 3.36 0.50
N GLU A 231 -11.14 3.33 -0.54
CA GLU A 231 -11.38 2.54 -1.76
C GLU A 231 -10.61 1.22 -1.62
N GLY A 232 -11.30 0.18 -1.17
CA GLY A 232 -10.62 -0.98 -0.63
C GLY A 232 -11.47 -1.79 0.35
N ARG A 233 -10.77 -2.44 1.28
CA ARG A 233 -11.39 -3.29 2.32
C ARG A 233 -10.69 -3.13 3.65
N ALA A 234 -11.45 -3.09 4.74
CA ALA A 234 -10.94 -3.09 6.11
C ALA A 234 -11.26 -4.44 6.77
N LEU A 235 -10.26 -5.33 6.81
CA LEU A 235 -10.41 -6.72 7.23
C LEU A 235 -9.63 -6.97 8.54
N ALA A 236 -10.30 -6.79 9.68
CA ALA A 236 -9.76 -7.06 11.01
C ALA A 236 -10.02 -8.53 11.41
N ARG A 237 -8.95 -9.29 11.66
CA ARG A 237 -9.05 -10.73 11.96
C ARG A 237 -9.60 -10.99 13.35
N ASN A 238 -8.98 -10.46 14.38
CA ASN A 238 -9.33 -10.76 15.77
C ASN A 238 -10.03 -9.58 16.46
N GLY A 239 -9.61 -8.37 16.11
CA GLY A 239 -10.06 -7.15 16.75
C GLY A 239 -11.32 -6.55 16.13
N ALA A 240 -11.51 -5.28 16.46
CA ALA A 240 -12.69 -4.53 16.10
C ALA A 240 -12.44 -3.65 14.87
N VAL A 241 -13.51 -3.23 14.21
CA VAL A 241 -13.49 -2.11 13.28
C VAL A 241 -14.26 -0.93 13.88
N THR A 242 -13.58 0.20 14.05
CA THR A 242 -14.16 1.45 14.58
C THR A 242 -14.21 2.51 13.49
N MET A 243 -15.37 3.16 13.33
CA MET A 243 -15.65 4.11 12.27
C MET A 243 -16.33 5.37 12.82
N GLU A 244 -16.06 6.51 12.18
CA GLU A 244 -16.70 7.79 12.45
C GLU A 244 -16.94 8.59 11.16
N GLY A 245 -18.19 8.65 10.68
CA GLY A 245 -18.58 9.44 9.51
C GLY A 245 -17.77 9.13 8.24
N ASN A 246 -17.43 7.86 8.02
CA ASN A 246 -16.52 7.43 6.96
C ASN A 246 -17.23 7.04 5.66
N THR A 247 -16.48 6.93 4.57
CA THR A 247 -16.97 6.35 3.30
C THR A 247 -16.13 5.13 2.93
N PHE A 248 -16.78 3.98 2.76
CA PHE A 248 -16.15 2.76 2.27
C PHE A 248 -16.76 2.38 0.92
N VAL A 249 -15.90 2.14 -0.06
CA VAL A 249 -16.27 1.57 -1.36
C VAL A 249 -15.29 0.46 -1.69
N LEU A 250 -15.77 -0.62 -2.30
CA LEU A 250 -14.90 -1.63 -2.88
C LEU A 250 -14.04 -1.01 -4.02
N PRO A 251 -12.87 -1.60 -4.35
CA PRO A 251 -12.07 -1.22 -5.50
C PRO A 251 -12.82 -1.28 -6.84
#